data_AF-X1LH87-F1
#
_entry.id   AF-X1LH87-F1
#
_cell.length_a   1.000
_cell.length_b   1.000
_cell.length_c   1.000
_cell.angle_alpha   90.00
_cell.angle_beta   90.00
_cell.angle_gamma   90.00
#
_symmetry.space_group_name_H-M   'P 1'
#
loop_
_entity.id
_entity.type
_entity.pdbx_description
1 polymer ?
#
loop_
_entity_poly.entity_id
_entity_poly.type
_entity_poly.pdbx_seq_one_letter_code
_entity_poly.pdbx_strand_id
1 'polypeptide(L)'
;MAILADFSPYLESVSLDEAYLDVTGFESIYGSIYEMAVAIKKRIKTELGLYASVGIASCKVVAKVASELSKPDGLLEVAAGEERSFLSPLPITKLPGIGNKTERILNSLGIDTIGNLSITPLATL
;
A
#
# COMPACT_ATOMS: atom_id res chain seq x y z
N MET A 1 -9.22 1.97 -14.65
CA MET A 1 -7.83 2.04 -15.17
C MET A 1 -7.57 3.27 -16.04
N ALA A 2 -8.41 3.61 -17.03
CA ALA A 2 -8.20 4.81 -17.87
C ALA A 2 -7.97 6.10 -17.05
N ILE A 3 -8.79 6.37 -16.04
CA ILE A 3 -8.60 7.53 -15.13
C ILE A 3 -7.17 7.54 -14.55
N LEU A 4 -6.66 6.40 -14.07
CA LEU A 4 -5.33 6.31 -13.44
C LEU A 4 -4.20 6.54 -14.45
N ALA A 5 -4.36 6.07 -15.69
CA ALA A 5 -3.38 6.23 -16.76
C ALA A 5 -3.17 7.70 -17.18
N ASP A 6 -4.16 8.57 -16.92
CA ASP A 6 -4.02 10.02 -17.14
C ASP A 6 -3.13 10.71 -16.10
N PHE A 7 -2.95 10.08 -14.92
CA PHE A 7 -2.14 10.64 -13.83
C PHE A 7 -0.68 10.20 -13.91
N SER A 8 -0.42 8.96 -14.33
CA SER A 8 0.93 8.47 -14.57
C SER A 8 0.94 7.45 -15.72
N PRO A 9 1.92 7.54 -16.65
CA PRO A 9 2.12 6.52 -17.66
C PRO A 9 2.68 5.21 -17.08
N TYR A 10 3.19 5.24 -15.84
CA TYR A 10 3.78 4.10 -15.15
C TYR A 10 2.73 3.42 -14.27
N LEU A 11 1.78 2.74 -14.93
CA LEU A 11 0.65 2.07 -14.31
C LEU A 11 0.79 0.54 -14.42
N GLU A 12 0.62 -0.15 -13.30
CA GLU A 12 0.53 -1.61 -13.24
C GLU A 12 -0.82 -2.03 -12.67
N SER A 13 -1.68 -2.61 -13.52
CA SER A 13 -2.97 -3.16 -13.09
C SER A 13 -2.76 -4.52 -12.41
N VAL A 14 -3.22 -4.67 -11.17
CA VAL A 14 -3.08 -5.91 -10.38
C VAL A 14 -4.36 -6.74 -10.46
N SER A 15 -5.52 -6.08 -10.35
CA SER A 15 -6.85 -6.67 -10.46
C SER A 15 -7.78 -5.69 -11.18
N LEU A 16 -9.09 -5.97 -11.15
CA LEU A 16 -10.10 -5.06 -11.67
C LEU A 16 -10.15 -3.73 -10.90
N ASP A 17 -9.90 -3.77 -9.60
CA ASP A 17 -10.06 -2.68 -8.64
C ASP A 17 -8.74 -2.21 -8.00
N GLU A 18 -7.61 -2.88 -8.27
CA GLU A 18 -6.30 -2.54 -7.73
C GLU A 18 -5.27 -2.25 -8.84
N ALA A 19 -4.46 -1.22 -8.64
CA ALA A 19 -3.31 -0.88 -9.46
C ALA A 19 -2.21 -0.17 -8.65
N TYR A 20 -0.97 -0.25 -9.13
CA TYR A 20 0.15 0.57 -8.67
C TYR A 20 0.47 1.65 -9.69
N LEU A 21 0.80 2.85 -9.19
CA LEU A 21 1.31 3.95 -10.00
C LEU A 21 2.71 4.31 -9.49
N ASP A 22 3.68 4.42 -10.39
CA ASP A 22 4.92 5.15 -10.08
C ASP A 22 4.68 6.64 -10.35
N VAL A 23 4.89 7.46 -9.33
CA VAL A 23 4.62 8.90 -9.33
C VAL A 23 5.88 9.69 -8.96
N THR A 24 7.05 9.07 -9.03
CA THR A 24 8.34 9.72 -8.72
C THR A 24 8.52 10.97 -9.59
N GLY A 25 8.66 12.14 -8.97
CA GLY A 25 8.87 13.43 -9.66
C GLY A 25 7.59 14.18 -10.06
N PHE A 26 6.40 13.64 -9.78
CA PHE A 26 5.12 14.26 -10.12
C PHE A 26 4.69 15.35 -9.12
N GLU A 27 5.43 15.57 -8.04
CA GLU A 27 5.20 16.64 -7.05
C GLU A 27 5.16 18.02 -7.73
N SER A 28 6.00 18.23 -8.75
CA SER A 28 6.06 19.50 -9.49
C SER A 28 4.77 19.84 -10.27
N ILE A 29 3.96 18.83 -10.61
CA ILE A 29 2.71 18.99 -11.36
C ILE A 29 1.53 19.20 -10.41
N TYR A 30 1.53 18.49 -9.28
CA TYR A 30 0.38 18.43 -8.37
C TYR A 30 0.59 19.17 -7.04
N GLY A 31 1.76 19.74 -6.79
CA GLY A 31 2.17 20.31 -5.50
C GLY A 31 2.77 19.27 -4.57
N SER A 32 2.11 18.11 -4.46
CA SER A 32 2.56 16.95 -3.68
C SER A 32 1.94 15.65 -4.21
N ILE A 33 2.54 14.51 -3.86
CA ILE A 33 1.95 13.20 -4.18
C ILE A 33 0.62 12.99 -3.42
N TYR A 34 0.50 13.55 -2.22
CA TYR A 34 -0.75 13.54 -1.47
C TYR A 34 -1.88 14.25 -2.25
N GLU A 35 -1.62 15.44 -2.78
CA GLU A 35 -2.60 16.20 -3.58
C GLU A 35 -2.96 15.48 -4.88
N MET A 36 -1.98 14.84 -5.54
CA MET A 36 -2.22 13.97 -6.69
C MET A 36 -3.19 12.83 -6.34
N ALA A 37 -3.00 12.17 -5.20
CA ALA A 37 -3.88 11.10 -4.74
C ALA A 37 -5.29 11.59 -4.39
N VAL A 38 -5.43 12.78 -3.79
CA VAL A 38 -6.73 13.44 -3.57
C VAL A 38 -7.43 13.71 -4.90
N ALA A 39 -6.71 14.20 -5.91
CA ALA A 39 -7.24 14.45 -7.24
C ALA A 39 -7.72 13.15 -7.93
N ILE A 40 -6.95 12.06 -7.82
CA ILE A 40 -7.33 10.73 -8.30
C ILE A 40 -8.65 10.28 -7.66
N LYS A 41 -8.74 10.31 -6.32
CA LYS A 41 -9.95 9.91 -5.59
C LYS A 41 -11.16 10.73 -6.00
N LYS A 42 -11.00 12.06 -6.09
CA LYS A 42 -12.07 12.97 -6.52
C LYS A 42 -12.56 12.64 -7.93
N ARG A 43 -11.65 12.35 -8.86
CA ARG A 43 -11.99 12.02 -10.25
C ARG A 43 -12.72 10.68 -10.35
N ILE A 44 -12.24 9.65 -9.65
CA ILE A 44 -12.94 8.35 -9.54
C ILE A 44 -14.35 8.55 -8.99
N LYS A 45 -14.51 9.34 -7.93
CA LYS A 45 -15.82 9.59 -7.32
C LYS A 45 -16.77 10.33 -8.25
N THR A 46 -16.27 11.35 -8.95
CA THR A 46 -17.08 12.21 -9.81
C THR A 46 -17.51 11.48 -11.08
N GLU A 47 -16.60 10.72 -11.71
CA GLU A 47 -16.87 10.08 -13.00
C GLU A 47 -17.54 8.71 -12.87
N LEU A 48 -17.25 7.95 -11.80
CA LEU A 48 -17.74 6.58 -11.64
C LEU A 48 -18.71 6.41 -10.46
N GLY A 49 -18.86 7.42 -9.60
CA GLY A 49 -19.67 7.31 -8.38
C GLY A 49 -19.07 6.45 -7.27
N LEU A 50 -17.88 5.88 -7.49
CA LEU A 50 -17.21 4.94 -6.59
C LEU A 50 -16.24 5.64 -5.63
N TYR A 51 -16.02 5.05 -4.46
CA TYR A 51 -14.93 5.45 -3.56
C TYR A 51 -13.69 4.57 -3.81
N ALA A 52 -12.51 5.14 -3.62
CA ALA A 52 -11.24 4.44 -3.71
C ALA A 52 -10.41 4.73 -2.46
N SER A 53 -9.70 3.74 -1.93
CA SER A 53 -8.71 3.97 -0.87
C SER A 53 -7.32 3.97 -1.47
N VAL A 54 -6.45 4.87 -1.02
CA VAL A 54 -5.12 5.06 -1.61
C VAL A 54 -4.06 4.97 -0.52
N GLY A 55 -2.95 4.30 -0.85
CA GLY A 55 -1.75 4.22 -0.02
C GLY A 55 -0.56 4.76 -0.80
N ILE A 56 0.20 5.65 -0.18
CA ILE A 56 1.42 6.24 -0.74
C ILE A 56 2.60 5.75 0.10
N ALA A 57 3.66 5.25 -0.54
CA ALA A 57 4.89 4.85 0.14
C ALA A 57 6.05 4.76 -0.86
N SER A 58 7.28 4.60 -0.34
CA SER A 58 8.49 4.41 -1.14
C SER A 58 8.56 3.08 -1.91
N CYS A 59 7.72 2.10 -1.57
CA CYS A 59 7.65 0.82 -2.28
C CYS A 59 6.24 0.21 -2.30
N LYS A 60 6.00 -0.66 -3.28
CA LYS A 60 4.68 -1.28 -3.55
C LYS A 60 4.10 -2.01 -2.34
N VAL A 61 4.91 -2.77 -1.61
CA VAL A 61 4.44 -3.56 -0.46
C VAL A 61 3.88 -2.64 0.62
N VAL A 62 4.61 -1.59 0.99
CA VAL A 62 4.17 -0.64 2.02
C VAL A 62 2.95 0.14 1.53
N ALA A 63 2.94 0.57 0.25
CA ALA A 63 1.80 1.26 -0.34
C ALA A 63 0.52 0.40 -0.33
N LYS A 64 0.63 -0.90 -0.60
CA LYS A 64 -0.51 -1.84 -0.51
C LYS A 64 -1.01 -2.01 0.92
N VAL A 65 -0.10 -2.11 1.90
CA VAL A 65 -0.50 -2.19 3.32
C VAL A 65 -1.19 -0.89 3.73
N ALA A 66 -0.64 0.26 3.35
CA ALA A 66 -1.21 1.56 3.65
C ALA A 66 -2.60 1.75 3.03
N SER A 67 -2.80 1.33 1.78
CA SER A 67 -4.10 1.42 1.10
C SER A 67 -5.16 0.52 1.73
N GLU A 68 -4.77 -0.67 2.21
CA GLU A 68 -5.67 -1.59 2.91
C GLU A 68 -6.09 -1.04 4.28
N LEU A 69 -5.14 -0.48 5.04
CA LEU A 69 -5.41 0.10 6.35
C LEU A 69 -6.21 1.41 6.28
N SER A 70 -6.19 2.10 5.15
CA SER A 70 -6.97 3.32 4.94
C SER A 70 -8.40 3.05 4.47
N LYS A 71 -8.81 1.80 4.25
CA LYS A 71 -10.20 1.48 3.86
C LYS A 71 -11.18 1.76 5.02
N PRO A 72 -12.42 2.20 4.71
CA PRO A 72 -12.94 2.62 3.40
C PRO A 72 -12.69 4.10 3.10
N ASP A 73 -12.59 4.43 1.82
CA ASP A 73 -12.41 5.81 1.30
C ASP A 73 -11.29 6.63 1.97
N GLY A 74 -10.23 6.00 2.47
CA GLY A 74 -9.11 6.72 3.07
C GLY A 74 -7.98 7.03 2.10
N LEU A 75 -7.02 7.78 2.62
CA LEU A 75 -5.76 8.13 1.98
C LEU A 75 -4.71 8.12 3.08
N LEU A 76 -3.70 7.25 2.95
CA LEU A 76 -2.63 7.12 3.93
C LEU A 76 -1.28 7.21 3.22
N GLU A 77 -0.42 8.08 3.72
CA GLU A 77 0.95 8.24 3.26
C GLU A 77 1.91 7.73 4.33
N VAL A 78 2.86 6.89 3.92
CA VAL A 78 3.98 6.44 4.74
C VAL A 78 5.23 7.11 4.18
N ALA A 79 5.78 8.05 4.95
CA ALA A 79 6.94 8.81 4.52
C ALA A 79 8.17 7.90 4.31
N ALA A 80 9.03 8.29 3.37
CA ALA A 80 10.26 7.56 3.11
C ALA A 80 11.15 7.52 4.37
N GLY A 81 11.57 6.31 4.75
CA GLY A 81 12.32 6.06 5.99
C GLY A 81 11.47 5.68 7.20
N GLU A 82 10.14 5.83 7.14
CA GLU A 82 9.21 5.43 8.21
C GLU A 82 8.61 4.03 8.01
N GLU A 83 8.98 3.32 6.95
CA GLU A 83 8.36 2.05 6.56
C GLU A 83 8.53 1.00 7.66
N ARG A 84 9.70 0.96 8.30
CA ARG A 84 9.96 0.02 9.39
C ARG A 84 9.07 0.30 10.58
N SER A 85 9.00 1.54 11.05
CA SER A 85 8.15 1.92 12.18
C SER A 85 6.67 1.71 11.89
N PHE A 86 6.25 1.97 10.65
CA PHE A 86 4.88 1.75 10.20
C PHE A 86 4.51 0.26 10.17
N LEU A 87 5.36 -0.60 9.61
CA LEU A 87 5.06 -2.02 9.45
C LEU A 87 5.25 -2.83 10.75
N SER A 88 6.28 -2.52 11.54
CA SER A 88 6.68 -3.33 12.71
C SER A 88 5.54 -3.71 13.67
N PRO A 89 4.62 -2.80 14.06
CA PRO A 89 3.55 -3.14 15.00
C PRO A 89 2.39 -3.94 14.37
N LEU A 90 2.35 -4.08 13.04
CA LEU A 90 1.24 -4.73 12.35
C LEU A 90 1.33 -6.25 12.48
N PRO A 91 0.17 -6.95 12.56
CA PRO A 91 0.16 -8.41 12.54
C PRO A 91 0.67 -8.93 11.20
N ILE A 92 1.27 -10.11 11.22
CA ILE A 92 1.94 -10.69 10.04
C ILE A 92 1.02 -10.89 8.84
N THR A 93 -0.28 -11.06 9.12
CA THR A 93 -1.35 -11.19 8.11
C THR A 93 -1.58 -9.93 7.29
N LYS A 94 -1.05 -8.78 7.69
CA LYS A 94 -1.09 -7.56 6.87
C LYS A 94 -0.12 -7.60 5.70
N LEU A 95 0.91 -8.45 5.72
CA LEU A 95 1.79 -8.59 4.57
C LEU A 95 1.08 -9.26 3.39
N PRO A 96 1.14 -8.67 2.19
CA PRO A 96 0.66 -9.32 0.97
C PRO A 96 1.35 -10.68 0.78
N GLY A 97 0.57 -11.72 0.48
CA GLY A 97 1.06 -13.09 0.29
C GLY A 97 1.03 -13.96 1.54
N ILE A 98 0.76 -13.40 2.73
CA ILE A 98 0.54 -14.19 3.95
C ILE A 98 -0.93 -14.60 4.04
N GLY A 99 -1.22 -15.84 3.65
CA GLY A 99 -2.52 -16.47 3.87
C GLY A 99 -2.55 -17.32 5.16
N ASN A 100 -3.74 -17.83 5.51
CA ASN A 100 -4.00 -18.59 6.74
C ASN A 100 -3.00 -19.74 7.01
N LYS A 101 -2.51 -20.40 5.95
CA LYS A 101 -1.54 -21.50 6.10
C LYS A 101 -0.18 -20.97 6.57
N THR A 102 0.32 -19.92 5.93
CA THR A 102 1.61 -19.29 6.26
C THR A 102 1.56 -18.63 7.63
N GLU A 103 0.45 -17.94 7.94
CA GLU A 103 0.21 -17.36 9.26
C GLU A 103 0.33 -18.41 10.37
N ARG A 104 -0.31 -19.58 10.23
CA ARG A 104 -0.22 -20.66 11.23
C ARG A 104 1.21 -21.16 11.44
N ILE A 105 1.98 -21.27 10.36
CA ILE A 105 3.39 -21.70 10.44
C ILE A 105 4.21 -20.65 11.20
N LEU A 106 4.09 -19.38 10.82
CA LEU A 106 4.83 -18.28 11.47
C LEU A 106 4.44 -18.12 12.94
N ASN A 107 3.15 -18.22 13.26
CA ASN A 107 2.67 -18.19 14.64
C ASN A 107 3.24 -19.35 15.47
N SER A 108 3.40 -20.55 14.88
CA SER A 108 4.02 -21.70 15.57
C SER A 108 5.52 -21.50 15.87
N LEU A 109 6.16 -20.56 15.18
CA LEU A 109 7.53 -20.12 15.41
C LEU A 109 7.62 -18.90 16.34
N GLY A 110 6.50 -18.42 16.90
CA GLY A 110 6.45 -17.21 17.73
C GLY A 110 6.51 -15.90 16.95
N ILE A 111 6.20 -15.93 15.65
CA ILE A 111 6.23 -14.77 14.74
C ILE A 111 4.80 -14.35 14.41
N ASP A 112 4.28 -13.39 15.18
CA ASP A 112 2.91 -12.87 15.07
C ASP A 112 2.84 -11.46 14.45
N THR A 113 3.93 -10.68 14.51
CA THR A 113 4.03 -9.35 13.91
C THR A 113 5.06 -9.28 12.77
N ILE A 114 4.92 -8.28 11.90
CA ILE A 114 5.92 -7.97 10.88
C ILE A 114 7.26 -7.59 11.53
N GLY A 115 7.21 -6.90 12.67
CA GLY A 115 8.39 -6.55 13.46
C GLY A 115 9.16 -7.78 13.90
N ASN A 116 8.46 -8.79 14.47
CA ASN A 116 9.07 -10.06 14.85
C ASN A 116 9.71 -10.74 13.63
N LEU A 117 9.00 -10.83 12.50
CA LEU A 117 9.56 -11.44 11.28
C LEU A 117 10.85 -10.72 10.83
N SER A 118 10.89 -9.39 10.90
CA SER A 118 12.02 -8.59 10.42
C SER A 118 13.33 -8.83 11.17
N ILE A 119 13.27 -9.37 12.39
CA ILE A 119 14.45 -9.68 13.23
C ILE A 119 14.71 -11.19 13.34
N THR A 120 13.82 -12.03 12.78
CA THR A 120 14.00 -13.48 12.78
C THR A 120 15.17 -13.88 11.88
N PRO A 121 16.14 -14.67 12.38
CA PRO A 121 17.22 -15.19 11.55
C PRO A 121 16.69 -16.04 10.39
N LEU A 122 17.30 -15.90 9.20
CA LEU A 122 16.87 -16.67 8.02
C LEU A 122 16.94 -18.19 8.23
N ALA A 123 17.87 -18.68 9.07
CA ALA A 123 17.97 -20.10 9.40
C ALA A 123 16.76 -20.66 10.19
N THR A 124 15.89 -19.78 10.71
CA THR A 124 14.65 -20.13 11.41
C THR A 124 13.45 -20.20 10.45
N LEU A 125 13.57 -19.65 9.24
CA LEU A 125 12.53 -19.57 8.21
C LEU A 125 12.68 -20.69 7.16
#